data_AF-A0A2E0T9V9-F1
#
_entry.id   AF-A0A2E0T9V9-F1
#
_cell.length_a   1.000
_cell.length_b   1.000
_cell.length_c   1.000
_cell.angle_alpha   90.00
_cell.angle_beta   90.00
_cell.angle_gamma   90.00
#
_symmetry.space_group_name_H-M   'P 1'
#
loop_
_entity.id
_entity.type
_entity.pdbx_description
1 polymer ?
#
loop_
_entity_poly.entity_id
_entity_poly.type
_entity_poly.pdbx_seq_one_letter_code
_entity_poly.pdbx_strand_id
1 'polypeptide(L)'
;MSRVPWAGLLLLPLLAGATLPLRAESMHHYLEHQTYEDVYYLPSPVWLEHLSLGHQEALADLIWLKALVYIGDEFLHEGDVGNVFRYADAILHLDPDFRRAYAWVGTMGLYRPTGASLEDGLRTVEFLRAGVERFPDDGELAWDLAATLSYELPALTEDPAERERFRALGADHMQTAARLGAGPDWLALTNATQLSELGRTEQAAAHLEEMYMLVDDEEVRAQISERLHQLRGHVRAQALERAVRGAHESYEADYPWVPFEFYLLLGDRPVVDATELRERRWLSE
;
A
#
# COMPACT_ATOMS: atom_id res chain seq x y z
N MET A 1 67.15 -20.06 -3.27
CA MET A 1 66.28 -20.69 -4.29
C MET A 1 65.58 -21.88 -3.65
N SER A 2 64.40 -21.66 -3.06
CA SER A 2 63.59 -22.70 -2.39
C SER A 2 62.72 -23.43 -3.43
N ARG A 3 62.86 -24.75 -3.50
CA ARG A 3 62.05 -25.61 -4.37
C ARG A 3 60.63 -25.68 -3.80
N VAL A 4 59.67 -25.04 -4.46
CA VAL A 4 58.24 -25.24 -4.18
C VAL A 4 57.91 -26.72 -4.45
N PRO A 5 57.33 -27.48 -3.50
CA PRO A 5 57.04 -28.89 -3.72
C PRO A 5 55.89 -29.04 -4.72
N TRP A 6 56.22 -29.46 -5.94
CA TRP A 6 55.26 -29.67 -7.05
C TRP A 6 54.15 -30.68 -6.73
N ALA A 7 54.35 -31.50 -5.69
CA ALA A 7 53.34 -32.42 -5.17
C ALA A 7 52.06 -31.72 -4.69
N GLY A 8 52.15 -30.53 -4.10
CA GLY A 8 50.97 -29.76 -3.67
C GLY A 8 50.18 -29.16 -4.84
N LEU A 9 50.85 -28.90 -5.96
CA LEU A 9 50.26 -28.27 -7.15
C LEU A 9 49.49 -29.26 -8.02
N LEU A 10 49.82 -30.55 -7.95
CA LEU A 10 49.10 -31.63 -8.61
C LEU A 10 47.92 -32.17 -7.78
N LEU A 11 47.91 -31.96 -6.46
CA LEU A 11 46.82 -32.41 -5.58
C LEU A 11 45.50 -31.65 -5.79
N LEU A 12 45.58 -30.34 -6.05
CA LEU A 12 44.42 -29.48 -6.33
C LEU A 12 43.62 -29.89 -7.58
N PRO A 13 44.23 -30.09 -8.77
CA PRO A 13 43.48 -30.54 -9.95
C PRO A 13 43.00 -31.99 -9.82
N LEU A 14 43.66 -32.83 -9.02
CA LEU A 14 43.24 -34.21 -8.77
C LEU A 14 42.02 -34.29 -7.85
N LEU A 15 41.99 -33.45 -6.81
CA LEU A 15 40.80 -33.24 -5.98
C LEU A 15 39.66 -32.61 -6.79
N ALA A 16 39.93 -31.57 -7.58
CA ALA A 16 38.92 -30.96 -8.46
C ALA A 16 38.37 -31.99 -9.48
N GLY A 17 39.24 -32.78 -10.11
CA GLY A 17 38.87 -33.82 -11.07
C GLY A 17 38.06 -34.96 -10.46
N ALA A 18 38.30 -35.31 -9.20
CA ALA A 18 37.49 -36.30 -8.49
C ALA A 18 36.14 -35.74 -8.02
N THR A 19 36.07 -34.45 -7.67
CA THR A 19 34.82 -33.80 -7.21
C THR A 19 33.82 -33.53 -8.33
N LEU A 20 34.26 -33.28 -9.55
CA LEU A 20 33.38 -32.99 -10.70
C LEU A 20 32.41 -34.13 -11.05
N PRO A 21 32.82 -35.41 -11.20
CA PRO A 21 31.90 -36.51 -11.48
C PRO A 21 30.98 -36.81 -10.29
N LEU A 22 31.50 -36.75 -9.05
CA LEU A 22 30.70 -36.90 -7.85
C LEU A 22 29.63 -35.80 -7.74
N ARG A 23 29.96 -34.56 -8.09
CA ARG A 23 29.02 -33.43 -8.14
C ARG A 23 28.01 -33.60 -9.26
N ALA A 24 28.44 -34.06 -10.44
CA ALA A 24 27.56 -34.28 -11.58
C ALA A 24 26.55 -35.40 -11.29
N GLU A 25 27.00 -36.49 -10.67
CA GLU A 25 26.14 -37.61 -10.27
C GLU A 25 25.20 -37.22 -9.13
N SER A 26 25.69 -36.48 -8.12
CA SER A 26 24.82 -35.94 -7.07
C SER A 26 23.79 -34.95 -7.61
N MET A 27 24.17 -34.13 -8.60
CA MET A 27 23.26 -33.19 -9.25
C MET A 27 22.22 -33.92 -10.09
N HIS A 28 22.62 -34.97 -10.81
CA HIS A 28 21.69 -35.78 -11.60
C HIS A 28 20.69 -36.49 -10.68
N HIS A 29 21.17 -37.11 -9.61
CA HIS A 29 20.33 -37.77 -8.61
C HIS A 29 19.42 -36.77 -7.87
N TYR A 30 19.90 -35.55 -7.62
CA TYR A 30 19.09 -34.46 -7.04
C TYR A 30 17.98 -34.01 -7.99
N LEU A 31 18.28 -33.83 -9.29
CA LEU A 31 17.29 -33.44 -10.30
C LEU A 31 16.26 -34.55 -10.56
N GLU A 32 16.68 -35.82 -10.53
CA GLU A 32 15.78 -36.97 -10.71
C GLU A 32 14.84 -37.20 -9.51
N HIS A 33 15.22 -36.72 -8.31
CA HIS A 33 14.48 -36.94 -7.06
C HIS A 33 13.90 -35.64 -6.49
N GLN A 34 13.87 -34.54 -7.26
CA GLN A 34 13.17 -33.33 -6.84
C GLN A 34 11.66 -33.65 -6.79
N THR A 35 11.18 -33.87 -5.57
CA THR A 35 9.74 -34.01 -5.29
C THR A 35 9.16 -32.64 -5.00
N TYR A 36 7.87 -32.47 -5.26
CA TYR A 36 7.08 -31.26 -5.00
C TYR A 36 7.26 -30.66 -3.58
N GLU A 37 7.52 -31.49 -2.56
CA GLU A 37 7.73 -31.04 -1.17
C GLU A 37 9.13 -30.47 -0.86
N ASP A 38 10.12 -30.63 -1.76
CA ASP A 38 11.53 -30.20 -1.53
C ASP A 38 11.85 -28.78 -2.00
N VAL A 39 10.85 -28.03 -2.48
CA VAL A 39 11.06 -26.73 -3.17
C VAL A 39 11.50 -25.62 -2.22
N TYR A 40 11.30 -25.76 -0.90
CA TYR A 40 11.74 -24.77 0.09
C TYR A 40 12.96 -25.21 0.91
N TYR A 41 14.11 -24.60 0.60
CA TYR A 41 15.29 -24.60 1.47
C TYR A 41 16.01 -23.26 1.32
N LEU A 42 15.71 -22.32 2.21
CA LEU A 42 16.51 -21.11 2.41
C LEU A 42 17.10 -21.14 3.83
N PRO A 43 18.42 -20.97 3.98
CA PRO A 43 19.05 -20.67 5.26
C PRO A 43 18.42 -19.43 5.91
N SER A 44 18.62 -19.25 7.22
CA SER A 44 18.17 -18.03 7.87
C SER A 44 18.83 -16.78 7.24
N PRO A 45 18.18 -15.61 7.29
CA PRO A 45 18.69 -14.40 6.62
C PRO A 45 20.14 -14.03 6.99
N VAL A 46 20.51 -14.22 8.27
CA VAL A 46 21.89 -14.01 8.77
C VAL A 46 22.92 -14.88 8.04
N TRP A 47 22.58 -16.14 7.72
CA TRP A 47 23.48 -17.00 6.98
C TRP A 47 23.54 -16.64 5.50
N LEU A 48 22.43 -16.15 4.92
CA LEU A 48 22.41 -15.70 3.53
C LEU A 48 23.41 -14.57 3.30
N GLU A 49 23.55 -13.65 4.25
CA GLU A 49 24.54 -12.56 4.17
C GLU A 49 25.96 -13.11 3.99
N HIS A 50 26.34 -14.11 4.79
CA HIS A 50 27.66 -14.74 4.73
C HIS A 50 27.84 -15.59 3.47
N LEU A 51 26.79 -16.31 3.05
CA LEU A 51 26.80 -17.14 1.85
C LEU A 51 26.83 -16.32 0.56
N SER A 52 26.41 -15.05 0.61
CA SER A 52 26.51 -14.13 -0.53
C SER A 52 27.96 -13.82 -0.93
N LEU A 53 28.93 -14.05 -0.03
CA LEU A 53 30.34 -13.73 -0.21
C LEU A 53 30.59 -12.26 -0.64
N GLY A 54 29.73 -11.35 -0.18
CA GLY A 54 29.76 -9.92 -0.50
C GLY A 54 28.91 -9.51 -1.72
N HIS A 55 28.21 -10.47 -2.35
CA HIS A 55 27.31 -10.23 -3.48
C HIS A 55 25.84 -10.41 -3.06
N GLN A 56 25.38 -9.62 -2.10
CA GLN A 56 24.04 -9.74 -1.51
C GLN A 56 22.92 -9.54 -2.55
N GLU A 57 23.02 -8.50 -3.38
CA GLU A 57 22.09 -8.20 -4.48
C GLU A 57 22.00 -9.37 -5.48
N ALA A 58 23.14 -9.91 -5.91
CA ALA A 58 23.15 -11.06 -6.83
C ALA A 58 22.56 -12.32 -6.19
N LEU A 59 22.75 -12.53 -4.88
CA LEU A 59 22.09 -13.61 -4.17
C LEU A 59 20.58 -13.36 -4.05
N ALA A 60 20.16 -12.12 -3.82
CA ALA A 60 18.75 -11.72 -3.81
C ALA A 60 18.08 -12.01 -5.17
N ASP A 61 18.73 -11.67 -6.28
CA ASP A 61 18.29 -12.02 -7.64
C ASP A 61 18.11 -13.53 -7.83
N LEU A 62 19.07 -14.34 -7.37
CA LEU A 62 18.98 -15.80 -7.46
C LEU A 62 17.82 -16.36 -6.62
N ILE A 63 17.61 -15.82 -5.42
CA ILE A 63 16.49 -16.20 -4.56
C ILE A 63 15.16 -15.77 -5.20
N TRP A 64 15.11 -14.60 -5.82
CA TRP A 64 13.94 -14.13 -6.58
C TRP A 64 13.56 -15.09 -7.70
N LEU A 65 14.54 -15.55 -8.50
CA LEU A 65 14.28 -16.56 -9.54
C LEU A 65 13.71 -17.86 -8.94
N LYS A 66 14.25 -18.32 -7.80
CA LYS A 66 13.73 -19.50 -7.09
C LYS A 66 12.31 -19.28 -6.56
N ALA A 67 12.02 -18.10 -6.03
CA ALA A 67 10.68 -17.73 -5.55
C ALA A 67 9.64 -17.76 -6.67
N LEU A 68 10.02 -17.30 -7.88
CA LEU A 68 9.15 -17.34 -9.05
C LEU A 68 8.90 -18.77 -9.56
N VAL A 69 9.89 -19.66 -9.49
CA VAL A 69 9.69 -21.08 -9.82
C VAL A 69 8.77 -21.74 -8.80
N TYR A 70 9.01 -21.50 -7.50
CA TYR A 70 8.18 -22.00 -6.41
C TYR A 70 6.71 -21.59 -6.61
N ILE A 71 6.44 -20.29 -6.81
CA ILE A 71 5.06 -19.83 -6.94
C ILE A 71 4.39 -20.37 -8.21
N GLY A 72 5.13 -20.50 -9.31
CA GLY A 72 4.60 -21.11 -10.53
C GLY A 72 4.19 -22.56 -10.33
N ASP A 73 4.99 -23.32 -9.58
CA ASP A 73 4.72 -24.73 -9.29
C ASP A 73 3.53 -24.91 -8.33
N GLU A 74 3.42 -24.07 -7.29
CA GLU A 74 2.28 -24.12 -6.36
C GLU A 74 0.95 -23.79 -7.04
N PHE A 75 0.93 -22.84 -7.98
CA PHE A 75 -0.27 -22.54 -8.75
C PHE A 75 -0.66 -23.68 -9.71
N LEU A 76 0.30 -24.42 -10.24
CA LEU A 76 0.03 -25.59 -11.09
C LEU A 76 -0.56 -26.76 -10.32
N HIS A 77 -0.19 -26.92 -9.04
CA HIS A 77 -0.60 -28.03 -8.19
C HIS A 77 -1.67 -27.67 -7.15
N GLU A 78 -2.24 -26.46 -7.23
CA GLU A 78 -3.21 -25.91 -6.26
C GLU A 78 -2.70 -25.98 -4.80
N GLY A 79 -1.40 -25.81 -4.64
CA GLY A 79 -0.72 -25.94 -3.36
C GLY A 79 -0.74 -24.70 -2.50
N ASP A 80 -0.19 -24.83 -1.29
CA ASP A 80 -0.09 -23.74 -0.35
C ASP A 80 1.16 -22.90 -0.60
N VAL A 81 0.98 -21.58 -0.73
CA VAL A 81 2.07 -20.63 -1.00
C VAL A 81 2.71 -20.11 0.30
N GLY A 82 2.68 -20.91 1.37
CA GLY A 82 3.11 -20.49 2.72
C GLY A 82 4.55 -19.98 2.84
N ASN A 83 5.39 -20.19 1.82
CA ASN A 83 6.77 -19.68 1.79
C ASN A 83 6.94 -18.30 1.12
N VAL A 84 5.89 -17.69 0.56
CA VAL A 84 5.96 -16.36 -0.09
C VAL A 84 6.62 -15.33 0.82
N PHE A 85 6.14 -15.20 2.06
CA PHE A 85 6.70 -14.24 3.01
C PHE A 85 8.15 -14.55 3.37
N ARG A 86 8.53 -15.83 3.45
CA ARG A 86 9.92 -16.21 3.76
C ARG A 86 10.88 -15.90 2.62
N TYR A 87 10.44 -16.11 1.37
CA TYR A 87 11.20 -15.67 0.19
C TYR A 87 11.36 -14.15 0.19
N ALA A 88 10.29 -13.42 0.45
CA ALA A 88 10.34 -11.96 0.51
C ALA A 88 11.25 -11.45 1.64
N ASP A 89 11.16 -12.02 2.85
CA ASP A 89 12.04 -11.70 3.97
C ASP A 89 13.52 -11.94 3.62
N ALA A 90 13.83 -13.08 2.97
CA ALA A 90 15.20 -13.39 2.55
C ALA A 90 15.73 -12.42 1.50
N ILE A 91 14.92 -12.08 0.50
CA ILE A 91 15.27 -11.13 -0.57
C ILE A 91 15.49 -9.75 0.03
N LEU A 92 14.52 -9.24 0.79
CA LEU A 92 14.55 -7.89 1.35
C LEU A 92 15.56 -7.72 2.49
N HIS A 93 16.00 -8.81 3.11
CA HIS A 93 17.14 -8.78 4.02
C HIS A 93 18.47 -8.57 3.28
N LEU A 94 18.63 -9.19 2.11
CA LEU A 94 19.84 -9.08 1.29
C LEU A 94 19.87 -7.79 0.46
N ASP A 95 18.72 -7.42 -0.09
CA ASP A 95 18.54 -6.22 -0.90
C ASP A 95 17.21 -5.54 -0.54
N PRO A 96 17.23 -4.61 0.43
CA PRO A 96 16.06 -3.82 0.77
C PRO A 96 15.56 -2.94 -0.39
N ASP A 97 16.39 -2.63 -1.39
CA ASP A 97 16.00 -1.84 -2.56
C ASP A 97 15.33 -2.69 -3.66
N PHE A 98 15.11 -3.98 -3.42
CA PHE A 98 14.41 -4.89 -4.33
C PHE A 98 12.91 -4.60 -4.38
N ARG A 99 12.53 -3.47 -4.97
CA ARG A 99 11.16 -2.93 -5.10
C ARG A 99 10.13 -3.97 -5.51
N ARG A 100 10.50 -4.86 -6.43
CA ARG A 100 9.61 -5.91 -6.97
C ARG A 100 9.16 -6.91 -5.90
N ALA A 101 9.95 -7.17 -4.86
CA ALA A 101 9.59 -8.10 -3.79
C ALA A 101 8.42 -7.56 -2.95
N TYR A 102 8.39 -6.25 -2.66
CA TYR A 102 7.27 -5.60 -1.97
C TYR A 102 5.96 -5.73 -2.75
N ALA A 103 5.98 -5.35 -4.03
CA ALA A 103 4.81 -5.47 -4.92
C ALA A 103 4.36 -6.94 -5.07
N TRP A 104 5.32 -7.86 -5.22
CA TRP A 104 5.03 -9.28 -5.34
C TRP A 104 4.33 -9.87 -4.12
N VAL A 105 4.73 -9.46 -2.91
CA VAL A 105 4.03 -9.85 -1.67
C VAL A 105 2.61 -9.29 -1.66
N GLY A 106 2.40 -8.05 -2.11
CA GLY A 106 1.07 -7.46 -2.27
C GLY A 106 0.10 -8.34 -3.05
N THR A 107 0.60 -9.04 -4.08
CA THR A 107 -0.21 -9.96 -4.88
C THR A 107 -0.24 -11.38 -4.30
N MET A 108 0.93 -12.02 -4.13
CA MET A 108 1.00 -13.45 -3.77
C MET A 108 0.65 -13.72 -2.31
N GLY A 109 0.74 -12.71 -1.44
CA GLY A 109 0.29 -12.80 -0.05
C GLY A 109 -1.23 -12.99 0.06
N LEU A 110 -2.00 -12.51 -0.92
CA LEU A 110 -3.47 -12.48 -0.87
C LEU A 110 -4.13 -13.43 -1.87
N TYR A 111 -3.62 -13.49 -3.10
CA TYR A 111 -4.26 -14.25 -4.18
C TYR A 111 -3.58 -15.61 -4.35
N ARG A 112 -3.92 -16.55 -3.48
CA ARG A 112 -3.38 -17.92 -3.48
C ARG A 112 -4.46 -18.99 -3.67
N PRO A 113 -4.13 -20.18 -4.21
CA PRO A 113 -5.12 -21.24 -4.45
C PRO A 113 -5.93 -21.64 -3.20
N THR A 114 -5.27 -21.65 -2.04
CA THR A 114 -5.85 -22.01 -0.75
C THR A 114 -6.65 -20.88 -0.08
N GLY A 115 -6.67 -19.68 -0.66
CA GLY A 115 -7.20 -18.46 -0.04
C GLY A 115 -6.28 -17.87 1.04
N ALA A 116 -6.46 -16.60 1.37
CA ALA A 116 -5.68 -15.89 2.38
C ALA A 116 -6.44 -15.74 3.71
N SER A 117 -5.74 -15.84 4.83
CA SER A 117 -6.26 -15.52 6.16
C SER A 117 -6.07 -14.04 6.50
N LEU A 118 -6.72 -13.56 7.57
CA LEU A 118 -6.47 -12.22 8.10
C LEU A 118 -4.99 -12.03 8.48
N GLU A 119 -4.33 -13.06 9.00
CA GLU A 119 -2.91 -13.02 9.35
C GLU A 119 -2.04 -12.81 8.10
N ASP A 120 -2.35 -13.50 7.00
CA ASP A 120 -1.67 -13.30 5.72
C ASP A 120 -1.86 -11.86 5.20
N GLY A 121 -3.07 -11.32 5.33
CA GLY A 121 -3.37 -9.94 4.94
C GLY A 121 -2.59 -8.92 5.78
N LEU A 122 -2.52 -9.11 7.09
CA LEU A 122 -1.74 -8.24 7.98
C LEU A 122 -0.25 -8.32 7.66
N ARG A 123 0.29 -9.52 7.43
CA ARG A 123 1.69 -9.71 7.03
C ARG A 123 1.97 -9.04 5.68
N THR A 124 1.05 -9.13 4.74
CA THR A 124 1.14 -8.44 3.43
C THR A 124 1.21 -6.92 3.63
N VAL A 125 0.37 -6.36 4.51
CA VAL A 125 0.38 -4.93 4.85
C VAL A 125 1.72 -4.50 5.48
N GLU A 126 2.37 -5.34 6.28
CA GLU A 126 3.70 -5.03 6.83
C GLU A 126 4.74 -4.82 5.72
N PHE A 127 4.78 -5.71 4.73
CA PHE A 127 5.67 -5.56 3.57
C PHE A 127 5.31 -4.31 2.76
N LEU A 128 4.04 -4.11 2.43
CA LEU A 128 3.62 -2.96 1.63
C LEU A 128 3.89 -1.62 2.34
N ARG A 129 3.72 -1.54 3.67
CA ARG A 129 4.13 -0.36 4.45
C ARG A 129 5.64 -0.12 4.36
N ALA A 130 6.45 -1.16 4.58
CA ALA A 130 7.90 -1.05 4.44
C ALA A 130 8.31 -0.61 3.02
N GLY A 131 7.60 -1.08 1.99
CA GLY A 131 7.77 -0.65 0.61
C GLY A 131 7.45 0.83 0.41
N VAL A 132 6.29 1.30 0.87
CA VAL A 132 5.89 2.72 0.79
C VAL A 132 6.82 3.63 1.58
N GLU A 133 7.29 3.20 2.76
CA GLU A 133 8.27 3.96 3.56
C GLU A 133 9.62 4.10 2.83
N ARG A 134 10.03 3.06 2.10
CA ARG A 134 11.30 3.06 1.35
C ARG A 134 11.20 3.77 0.00
N PHE A 135 10.03 3.69 -0.65
CA PHE A 135 9.75 4.28 -1.96
C PHE A 135 8.55 5.25 -1.86
N PRO A 136 8.71 6.41 -1.21
CA PRO A 136 7.60 7.34 -0.96
C PRO A 136 7.00 7.94 -2.23
N ASP A 137 7.75 7.99 -3.33
CA ASP A 137 7.31 8.51 -4.63
C ASP A 137 6.75 7.41 -5.56
N ASP A 138 6.67 6.15 -5.08
CA ASP A 138 6.11 5.03 -5.84
C ASP A 138 4.59 4.94 -5.62
N GLY A 139 3.84 5.57 -6.51
CA GLY A 139 2.38 5.61 -6.44
C GLY A 139 1.74 4.22 -6.55
N GLU A 140 2.37 3.26 -7.24
CA GLU A 140 1.84 1.91 -7.39
C GLU A 140 1.95 1.14 -6.07
N LEU A 141 3.06 1.27 -5.32
CA LEU A 141 3.14 0.69 -3.97
C LEU A 141 2.17 1.37 -3.00
N ALA A 142 1.96 2.69 -3.13
CA ALA A 142 0.94 3.38 -2.35
C ALA A 142 -0.47 2.86 -2.68
N TRP A 143 -0.74 2.58 -3.96
CA TRP A 143 -1.99 1.99 -4.42
C TRP A 143 -2.17 0.56 -3.90
N ASP A 144 -1.16 -0.31 -4.01
CA ASP A 144 -1.21 -1.68 -3.51
C ASP A 144 -1.52 -1.71 -2.01
N LEU A 145 -0.87 -0.84 -1.22
CA LEU A 145 -1.15 -0.69 0.21
C LEU A 145 -2.57 -0.20 0.48
N ALA A 146 -3.01 0.83 -0.26
CA ALA A 146 -4.36 1.38 -0.14
C ALA A 146 -5.44 0.35 -0.49
N ALA A 147 -5.28 -0.37 -1.58
CA ALA A 147 -6.22 -1.39 -2.05
C ALA A 147 -6.30 -2.55 -1.04
N THR A 148 -5.14 -3.00 -0.54
CA THR A 148 -5.10 -4.05 0.49
C THR A 148 -5.83 -3.63 1.76
N LEU A 149 -5.64 -2.39 2.23
CA LEU A 149 -6.32 -1.85 3.41
C LEU A 149 -7.82 -1.60 3.19
N SER A 150 -8.20 -1.04 2.05
CA SER A 150 -9.59 -0.60 1.82
C SER A 150 -10.51 -1.71 1.32
N TYR A 151 -9.98 -2.75 0.66
CA TYR A 151 -10.78 -3.79 0.00
C TYR A 151 -10.49 -5.19 0.52
N GLU A 152 -9.22 -5.57 0.60
CA GLU A 152 -8.84 -6.96 0.89
C GLU A 152 -8.99 -7.29 2.38
N LEU A 153 -8.37 -6.53 3.27
CA LEU A 153 -8.47 -6.75 4.71
C LEU A 153 -9.92 -6.72 5.26
N PRO A 154 -10.79 -5.79 4.85
CA PRO A 154 -12.18 -5.79 5.29
C PRO A 154 -12.96 -7.05 4.90
N ALA A 155 -12.58 -7.73 3.81
CA ALA A 155 -13.19 -8.98 3.39
C ALA A 155 -12.74 -10.18 4.25
N LEU A 156 -11.60 -10.05 4.96
CA LEU A 156 -10.98 -11.10 5.78
C LEU A 156 -11.35 -11.04 7.26
N THR A 157 -12.08 -10.00 7.71
CA THR A 157 -12.58 -9.87 9.09
C THR A 157 -14.09 -9.73 9.11
N GLU A 158 -14.71 -10.21 10.19
CA GLU A 158 -16.15 -10.03 10.45
C GLU A 158 -16.44 -8.79 11.30
N ASP A 159 -15.44 -8.26 12.03
CA ASP A 159 -15.61 -7.14 12.96
C ASP A 159 -15.85 -5.82 12.20
N PRO A 160 -17.03 -5.18 12.34
CA PRO A 160 -17.31 -3.90 11.70
C PRO A 160 -16.32 -2.79 12.10
N ALA A 161 -15.81 -2.79 13.33
CA ALA A 161 -14.88 -1.78 13.80
C ALA A 161 -13.50 -1.93 13.15
N GLU A 162 -13.03 -3.17 12.93
CA GLU A 162 -11.81 -3.42 12.19
C GLU A 162 -11.94 -3.03 10.72
N ARG A 163 -13.07 -3.39 10.08
CA ARG A 163 -13.34 -3.00 8.68
C ARG A 163 -13.27 -1.48 8.51
N GLU A 164 -13.88 -0.74 9.42
CA GLU A 164 -13.87 0.72 9.40
C GLU A 164 -12.46 1.27 9.60
N ARG A 165 -11.71 0.71 10.55
CA ARG A 165 -10.31 1.08 10.79
C ARG A 165 -9.45 0.85 9.55
N PHE A 166 -9.58 -0.28 8.86
CA PHE A 166 -8.79 -0.58 7.67
C PHE A 166 -9.11 0.36 6.52
N ARG A 167 -10.39 0.65 6.26
CA ARG A 167 -10.80 1.65 5.25
C ARG A 167 -10.27 3.04 5.57
N ALA A 168 -10.32 3.45 6.83
CA ALA A 168 -9.78 4.75 7.27
C ALA A 168 -8.28 4.86 6.97
N LEU A 169 -7.50 3.82 7.28
CA LEU A 169 -6.07 3.76 6.96
C LEU A 169 -5.81 3.74 5.45
N GLY A 170 -6.60 2.98 4.70
CA GLY A 170 -6.45 2.87 3.24
C GLY A 170 -6.74 4.18 2.52
N ALA A 171 -7.71 4.98 3.00
CA ALA A 171 -8.08 6.26 2.38
C ALA A 171 -6.91 7.26 2.29
N ASP A 172 -6.02 7.30 3.28
CA ASP A 172 -4.85 8.20 3.26
C ASP A 172 -3.81 7.77 2.21
N HIS A 173 -3.55 6.46 2.11
CA HIS A 173 -2.66 5.90 1.09
C HIS A 173 -3.27 6.03 -0.31
N MET A 174 -4.59 5.91 -0.43
CA MET A 174 -5.33 6.09 -1.68
C MET A 174 -5.23 7.51 -2.21
N GLN A 175 -5.32 8.51 -1.31
CA GLN A 175 -5.09 9.91 -1.66
C GLN A 175 -3.65 10.12 -2.17
N THR A 176 -2.67 9.49 -1.52
CA THR A 176 -1.25 9.55 -1.93
C THR A 176 -1.04 8.93 -3.31
N ALA A 177 -1.59 7.74 -3.55
CA ALA A 177 -1.52 7.07 -4.85
C ALA A 177 -2.13 7.92 -5.98
N ALA A 178 -3.30 8.53 -5.75
CA ALA A 178 -3.95 9.40 -6.72
C ALA A 178 -3.09 10.64 -7.06
N ARG A 179 -2.45 11.27 -6.06
CA ARG A 179 -1.52 12.39 -6.28
C ARG A 179 -0.31 12.03 -7.12
N LEU A 180 0.18 10.79 -6.97
CA LEU A 180 1.30 10.25 -7.73
C LEU A 180 0.88 9.72 -9.11
N GLY A 181 -0.40 9.88 -9.49
CA GLY A 181 -0.92 9.45 -10.80
C GLY A 181 -0.97 7.93 -10.97
N ALA A 182 -1.04 7.19 -9.86
CA ALA A 182 -1.09 5.73 -9.85
C ALA A 182 -2.50 5.19 -9.59
N GLY A 183 -2.68 3.90 -9.86
CA GLY A 183 -3.96 3.22 -9.72
C GLY A 183 -4.96 3.58 -10.82
N PRO A 184 -6.22 3.11 -10.70
CA PRO A 184 -7.22 3.29 -11.76
C PRO A 184 -7.69 4.74 -11.93
N ASP A 185 -8.14 5.12 -13.12
CA ASP A 185 -8.60 6.50 -13.41
C ASP A 185 -9.71 7.01 -12.48
N TRP A 186 -10.54 6.10 -11.96
CA TRP A 186 -11.62 6.41 -11.02
C TRP A 186 -11.15 6.66 -9.58
N LEU A 187 -9.87 6.47 -9.28
CA LEU A 187 -9.31 6.49 -7.92
C LEU A 187 -9.60 7.80 -7.19
N ALA A 188 -9.44 8.94 -7.88
CA ALA A 188 -9.66 10.26 -7.32
C ALA A 188 -11.08 10.42 -6.74
N LEU A 189 -12.10 10.00 -7.50
CA LEU A 189 -13.51 10.09 -7.12
C LEU A 189 -13.87 9.10 -6.01
N THR A 190 -13.34 7.88 -6.08
CA THR A 190 -13.54 6.86 -5.05
C THR A 190 -12.91 7.30 -3.72
N ASN A 191 -11.71 7.86 -3.73
CA ASN A 191 -11.06 8.38 -2.53
C ASN A 191 -11.88 9.50 -1.88
N ALA A 192 -12.39 10.46 -2.67
CA ALA A 192 -13.26 11.52 -2.15
C ALA A 192 -14.54 10.97 -1.50
N THR A 193 -15.07 9.87 -2.05
CA THR A 193 -16.25 9.19 -1.49
C THR A 193 -15.91 8.54 -0.16
N GLN A 194 -14.81 7.78 -0.07
CA GLN A 194 -14.35 7.18 1.19
C GLN A 194 -14.06 8.24 2.26
N LEU A 195 -13.38 9.32 1.91
CA LEU A 195 -13.15 10.45 2.82
C LEU A 195 -14.47 11.07 3.32
N SER A 196 -15.48 11.17 2.47
CA SER A 196 -16.79 11.69 2.86
C SER A 196 -17.54 10.76 3.80
N GLU A 197 -17.49 9.45 3.57
CA GLU A 197 -18.08 8.42 4.43
C GLU A 197 -17.42 8.40 5.82
N LEU A 198 -16.12 8.68 5.88
CA LEU A 198 -15.35 8.88 7.12
C LEU A 198 -15.64 10.21 7.83
N GLY A 199 -16.55 11.03 7.32
CA GLY A 199 -16.86 12.37 7.85
C GLY A 199 -15.79 13.42 7.56
N ARG A 200 -14.79 13.12 6.72
CA ARG A 200 -13.69 14.01 6.32
C ARG A 200 -14.05 14.81 5.06
N THR A 201 -15.26 15.40 5.02
CA THR A 201 -15.81 16.08 3.84
C THR A 201 -14.95 17.25 3.35
N GLU A 202 -14.36 18.03 4.26
CA GLU A 202 -13.46 19.14 3.89
C GLU A 202 -12.20 18.61 3.17
N GLN A 203 -11.63 17.51 3.67
CA GLN A 203 -10.48 16.86 3.02
C GLN A 203 -10.86 16.24 1.68
N ALA A 204 -12.06 15.66 1.56
CA ALA A 204 -12.57 15.14 0.29
C ALA A 204 -12.68 16.25 -0.77
N ALA A 205 -13.16 17.44 -0.36
CA ALA A 205 -13.24 18.59 -1.26
C ALA A 205 -11.84 19.08 -1.68
N ALA A 206 -10.92 19.24 -0.72
CA ALA A 206 -9.54 19.64 -1.00
C ALA A 206 -8.81 18.64 -1.91
N HIS A 207 -9.03 17.34 -1.70
CA HIS A 207 -8.52 16.28 -2.57
C HIS A 207 -9.00 16.44 -4.01
N LEU A 208 -10.30 16.64 -4.23
CA LEU A 208 -10.85 16.81 -5.58
C LEU A 208 -10.40 18.12 -6.23
N GLU A 209 -10.21 19.20 -5.47
CA GLU A 209 -9.61 20.44 -5.98
C GLU A 209 -8.19 20.20 -6.49
N GLU A 210 -7.41 19.43 -5.75
CA GLU A 210 -6.07 19.01 -6.16
C GLU A 210 -6.11 18.16 -7.43
N MET A 211 -6.96 17.12 -7.46
CA MET A 211 -7.08 16.22 -8.60
C MET A 211 -7.59 16.92 -9.86
N TYR A 212 -8.47 17.92 -9.73
CA TYR A 212 -8.95 18.73 -10.86
C TYR A 212 -7.79 19.41 -11.62
N MET A 213 -6.73 19.79 -10.90
CA MET A 213 -5.55 20.43 -11.49
C MET A 213 -4.57 19.42 -12.12
N LEU A 214 -4.58 18.16 -11.66
CA LEU A 214 -3.63 17.13 -12.10
C LEU A 214 -4.18 16.22 -13.20
N VAL A 215 -5.50 16.03 -13.27
CA VAL A 215 -6.14 15.15 -14.25
C VAL A 215 -6.28 15.87 -15.60
N ASP A 216 -5.77 15.24 -16.66
CA ASP A 216 -5.88 15.74 -18.03
C ASP A 216 -7.17 15.32 -18.74
N ASP A 217 -7.76 14.19 -18.36
CA ASP A 217 -8.98 13.66 -18.97
C ASP A 217 -10.18 14.57 -18.67
N GLU A 218 -10.81 15.09 -19.72
CA GLU A 218 -11.89 16.08 -19.61
C GLU A 218 -13.19 15.47 -19.06
N GLU A 219 -13.46 14.18 -19.30
CA GLU A 219 -14.61 13.50 -18.74
C GLU A 219 -14.44 13.32 -17.23
N VAL A 220 -13.27 12.86 -16.79
CA VAL A 220 -12.95 12.72 -15.37
C VAL A 220 -12.94 14.09 -14.69
N ARG A 221 -12.40 15.13 -15.34
CA ARG A 221 -12.43 16.51 -14.84
C ARG A 221 -13.86 17.03 -14.65
N ALA A 222 -14.77 16.73 -15.57
CA ALA A 222 -16.18 17.08 -15.44
C ALA A 222 -16.86 16.37 -14.25
N GLN A 223 -16.56 15.07 -14.06
CA GLN A 223 -17.06 14.31 -12.91
C GLN A 223 -16.53 14.86 -11.58
N ILE A 224 -15.24 15.22 -11.53
CA ILE A 224 -14.62 15.86 -10.36
C ILE A 224 -15.31 17.20 -10.05
N SER A 225 -15.57 18.03 -11.06
CA SER A 225 -16.26 19.32 -10.89
C SER A 225 -17.66 19.16 -10.30
N GLU A 226 -18.44 18.22 -10.83
CA GLU A 226 -19.78 17.92 -10.32
C GLU A 226 -19.72 17.45 -8.87
N ARG A 227 -18.81 16.53 -8.56
CA ARG A 227 -18.64 16.02 -7.20
C ARG A 227 -18.20 17.12 -6.23
N LEU A 228 -17.32 18.02 -6.65
CA LEU A 228 -16.89 19.16 -5.85
C LEU A 228 -18.04 20.13 -5.53
N HIS A 229 -18.94 20.37 -6.48
CA HIS A 229 -20.15 21.17 -6.23
C HIS A 229 -21.05 20.54 -5.14
N GLN A 230 -21.21 19.21 -5.17
CA GLN A 230 -21.97 18.49 -4.16
C GLN A 230 -21.30 18.62 -2.77
N LEU A 231 -19.98 18.38 -2.69
CA LEU A 231 -19.25 18.44 -1.41
C LEU A 231 -19.23 19.85 -0.82
N ARG A 232 -19.01 20.89 -1.62
CA ARG A 232 -19.05 22.28 -1.14
C ARG A 232 -20.43 22.66 -0.61
N GLY A 233 -21.50 22.15 -1.21
CA GLY A 233 -22.86 22.28 -0.66
C GLY A 233 -22.98 21.74 0.77
N HIS A 234 -22.42 20.55 1.01
CA HIS A 234 -22.41 19.91 2.33
C HIS A 234 -21.52 20.66 3.34
N VAL A 235 -20.31 21.05 2.95
CA VAL A 235 -19.39 21.83 3.81
C VAL A 235 -20.04 23.15 4.23
N ARG A 236 -20.69 23.86 3.30
CA ARG A 236 -21.41 25.10 3.60
C ARG A 236 -22.59 24.88 4.55
N ALA A 237 -23.38 23.82 4.34
CA ALA A 237 -24.49 23.49 5.24
C ALA A 237 -23.98 23.19 6.66
N GLN A 238 -22.92 22.39 6.79
CA GLN A 238 -22.29 22.08 8.08
C GLN A 238 -21.68 23.32 8.75
N ALA A 239 -21.05 24.21 7.99
CA ALA A 239 -20.52 25.47 8.51
C ALA A 239 -21.63 26.37 9.04
N LEU A 240 -22.76 26.47 8.32
CA LEU A 240 -23.94 27.20 8.77
C LEU A 240 -24.54 26.59 10.04
N GLU A 241 -24.68 25.27 10.11
CA GLU A 241 -25.17 24.59 11.31
C GLU A 241 -24.26 24.83 12.52
N ARG A 242 -22.94 24.73 12.35
CA ARG A 242 -21.94 25.04 13.40
C ARG A 242 -22.05 26.50 13.85
N ALA A 243 -22.15 27.43 12.90
CA ALA A 243 -22.28 28.85 13.17
C ALA A 243 -23.56 29.19 13.94
N VAL A 244 -24.70 28.60 13.54
CA VAL A 244 -25.99 28.77 14.23
C VAL A 244 -25.94 28.16 15.63
N ARG A 245 -25.35 26.96 15.79
CA ARG A 245 -25.20 26.31 17.10
C ARG A 245 -24.33 27.13 18.05
N GLY A 246 -23.16 27.57 17.60
CA GLY A 246 -22.27 28.41 18.40
C GLY A 246 -22.91 29.74 18.78
N ALA A 247 -23.70 30.34 17.87
CA ALA A 247 -24.49 31.53 18.18
C ALA A 247 -25.56 31.24 19.25
N HIS A 248 -26.21 30.07 19.20
CA HIS A 248 -27.21 29.68 20.19
C HIS A 248 -26.59 29.40 21.58
N GLU A 249 -25.43 28.74 21.62
CA GLU A 249 -24.68 28.51 22.87
C GLU A 249 -24.23 29.83 23.51
N SER A 250 -23.71 30.76 22.71
CA SER A 250 -23.31 32.10 23.16
C SER A 250 -24.51 32.92 23.64
N TYR A 251 -25.65 32.79 22.95
CA TYR A 251 -26.91 33.40 23.33
C TYR A 251 -27.39 32.93 24.72
N GLU A 252 -27.44 31.61 24.95
CA GLU A 252 -27.87 31.03 26.22
C GLU A 252 -26.95 31.43 27.39
N ALA A 253 -25.65 31.59 27.11
CA ALA A 253 -24.67 32.00 28.12
C ALA A 253 -24.79 33.48 28.50
N ASP A 254 -24.90 34.37 27.51
CA ASP A 254 -24.67 35.80 27.72
C ASP A 254 -25.96 36.64 27.69
N TYR A 255 -27.00 36.21 26.97
CA TYR A 255 -28.22 36.99 26.74
C TYR A 255 -29.54 36.19 26.80
N PRO A 256 -29.75 35.23 27.73
CA PRO A 256 -30.92 34.35 27.72
C PRO A 256 -32.28 35.06 27.92
N TRP A 257 -32.27 36.33 28.32
CA TRP A 257 -33.46 37.16 28.50
C TRP A 257 -33.90 37.92 27.24
N VAL A 258 -33.12 37.88 26.15
CA VAL A 258 -33.45 38.53 24.87
C VAL A 258 -33.99 37.47 23.91
N PRO A 259 -35.03 37.66 23.10
CA PRO A 259 -35.38 36.65 22.10
C PRO A 259 -34.23 36.42 21.10
N PHE A 260 -33.92 35.16 20.76
CA PHE A 260 -32.76 34.78 19.90
C PHE A 260 -32.69 35.55 18.58
N GLU A 261 -33.84 35.82 17.96
CA GLU A 261 -33.97 36.63 16.73
C GLU A 261 -33.31 38.02 16.88
N PHE A 262 -33.45 38.64 18.06
CA PHE A 262 -32.84 39.94 18.36
C PHE A 262 -31.37 39.81 18.73
N TYR A 263 -30.97 38.70 19.36
CA TYR A 263 -29.55 38.42 19.63
C TYR A 263 -28.73 38.32 18.34
N LEU A 264 -29.26 37.68 17.28
CA LEU A 264 -28.60 37.62 15.97
C LEU A 264 -28.39 39.00 15.31
N LEU A 265 -29.14 40.03 15.74
CA LEU A 265 -29.02 41.41 15.26
C LEU A 265 -28.14 42.29 16.15
N LEU A 266 -27.97 41.94 17.43
CA LEU A 266 -27.34 42.76 18.47
C LEU A 266 -25.97 42.21 18.94
N GLY A 267 -25.78 40.90 18.89
CA GLY A 267 -24.54 40.22 19.30
C GLY A 267 -23.49 40.17 18.19
N ASP A 268 -22.30 39.64 18.51
CA ASP A 268 -21.27 39.37 17.51
C ASP A 268 -21.83 38.41 16.47
N ARG A 269 -21.85 38.86 15.20
CA ARG A 269 -22.38 38.05 14.11
C ARG A 269 -21.55 36.77 13.99
N PRO A 270 -22.18 35.59 13.91
CA PRO A 270 -21.44 34.38 13.61
C PRO A 270 -20.74 34.57 12.27
N VAL A 271 -19.42 34.38 12.28
CA VAL A 271 -18.57 34.50 11.09
C VAL A 271 -18.84 33.30 10.20
N VAL A 272 -19.91 33.40 9.41
CA VAL A 272 -20.04 32.61 8.18
C VAL A 272 -19.32 33.42 7.14
N ASP A 273 -18.28 32.87 6.52
CA ASP A 273 -17.61 33.52 5.39
C ASP A 273 -18.62 33.66 4.23
N ALA A 274 -19.31 34.80 4.22
CA ALA A 274 -20.36 35.13 3.26
C ALA A 274 -19.78 35.66 1.94
N THR A 275 -18.45 35.74 1.82
CA THR A 275 -17.78 36.22 0.61
C THR A 275 -18.04 35.26 -0.55
N GLU A 276 -18.07 33.94 -0.31
CA GLU A 276 -18.49 32.94 -1.31
C GLU A 276 -20.00 32.92 -1.60
N LEU A 277 -20.84 33.38 -0.66
CA LEU A 277 -22.30 33.44 -0.85
C LEU A 277 -22.74 34.56 -1.79
N ARG A 278 -21.91 35.60 -1.96
CA ARG A 278 -22.20 36.76 -2.82
C ARG A 278 -21.92 36.52 -4.30
N GLU A 279 -21.04 35.59 -4.65
CA GLU A 279 -20.60 35.41 -6.05
C GLU A 279 -21.68 34.84 -6.98
N ARG A 280 -22.75 34.22 -6.44
CA ARG A 280 -23.85 33.66 -7.26
C ARG A 280 -24.95 34.64 -7.64
N ARG A 281 -24.94 35.89 -7.15
CA ARG A 281 -26.03 36.84 -7.42
C ARG A 281 -25.80 37.76 -8.64
N TRP A 282 -24.63 37.70 -9.28
CA TRP A 282 -24.23 38.64 -10.34
C TRP A 282 -23.89 38.01 -11.69
N LEU A 283 -24.10 36.71 -11.89
CA LEU A 283 -23.87 36.01 -13.17
C LEU A 283 -25.15 35.47 -13.83
N SER A 284 -26.31 36.02 -13.46
CA SER A 284 -27.60 35.70 -14.08
C SER A 284 -28.31 36.93 -14.63
N GLU A 285 -27.58 37.75 -15.39
CA GLU A 285 -28.14 38.70 -16.36
C GLU A 285 -27.55 38.43 -17.75
#